data_AF-A0A2C9SQG4-F1
#
_entry.id   AF-A0A2C9SQG4-F1
#
_cell.length_a   1.000
_cell.length_b   1.000
_cell.length_c   1.000
_cell.angle_alpha   90.00
_cell.angle_beta   90.00
_cell.angle_gamma   90.00
#
_symmetry.space_group_name_H-M   'P 1'
#
loop_
_entity.id
_entity.type
_entity.pdbx_description
1 polymer ?
#
loop_
_entity_poly.entity_id
_entity_poly.type
_entity_poly.pdbx_seq_one_letter_code
_entity_poly.pdbx_strand_id
1 'polypeptide(L)'
;MSLGLHRFALVLLGVLAAITVLVVPGALSAAGTPRPVAQGCYDGVIPWNPYLQSCSLPSAQPRVRGAAPDAGAIIACRHHPGCLAWYVNGGP
;
A
#
# COMPACT_ATOMS: atom_id res chain seq x y z
N MET A 1 43.95 3.76 41.11
CA MET A 1 43.70 4.21 39.71
C MET A 1 42.61 3.42 38.98
N SER A 2 42.02 2.37 39.57
CA SER A 2 41.02 1.50 38.92
C SER A 2 39.59 2.05 38.90
N LEU A 3 39.19 2.85 39.90
CA LEU A 3 37.82 3.35 40.03
C LEU A 3 37.45 4.42 38.98
N GLY A 4 38.41 5.23 38.55
CA GLY A 4 38.19 6.26 37.52
C GLY A 4 37.93 5.66 36.14
N LEU A 5 38.74 4.65 35.76
CA LEU A 5 38.64 3.99 34.46
C LEU A 5 37.30 3.29 34.24
N HIS A 6 36.74 2.67 35.30
CA HIS A 6 35.42 2.04 35.26
C HIS A 6 34.29 3.06 35.05
N ARG A 7 34.38 4.24 35.68
CA ARG A 7 33.39 5.31 35.50
C ARG A 7 33.43 5.88 34.09
N PHE A 8 34.61 6.06 33.51
CA PHE A 8 34.75 6.49 32.12
C PHE A 8 34.19 5.46 31.13
N ALA A 9 34.45 4.17 31.36
CA ALA A 9 33.91 3.10 30.51
C ALA A 9 32.38 3.06 30.52
N LEU A 10 31.75 3.21 31.69
CA LEU A 10 30.29 3.24 31.82
C LEU A 10 29.66 4.46 31.14
N VAL A 11 30.31 5.63 31.23
CA VAL A 11 29.85 6.85 30.55
C VAL A 11 29.94 6.70 29.03
N LEU A 12 31.04 6.15 28.52
CA LEU A 12 31.22 5.89 27.08
C LEU A 12 30.16 4.94 26.53
N LEU A 13 29.88 3.84 27.24
CA LEU A 13 28.83 2.89 26.86
C LEU A 13 27.43 3.54 26.85
N GLY A 14 27.12 4.39 27.83
CA GLY A 14 25.87 5.13 27.88
C GLY A 14 25.69 6.11 26.72
N VAL A 15 26.76 6.83 26.37
CA VAL A 15 26.76 7.79 25.24
C VAL A 15 26.55 7.05 23.91
N LEU A 16 27.23 5.93 23.70
CA LEU A 16 27.06 5.10 22.51
C LEU A 16 25.62 4.57 22.38
N ALA A 17 25.01 4.13 23.47
CA ALA A 17 23.62 3.66 23.48
C ALA A 17 22.61 4.78 23.17
N ALA A 18 22.84 6.00 23.62
CA ALA A 18 21.97 7.14 23.31
C ALA A 18 22.04 7.53 21.83
N ILE A 19 23.23 7.47 21.22
CA ILE A 19 23.42 7.80 19.80
C ILE A 19 22.70 6.80 18.90
N THR A 20 22.75 5.50 19.21
CA THR A 20 22.07 4.47 18.40
C THR A 20 20.56 4.62 18.42
N VAL A 21 19.95 4.95 19.57
CA VAL A 21 18.50 5.17 19.68
C VAL A 21 18.01 6.34 18.82
N LEU A 22 18.82 7.39 18.65
CA LEU A 22 18.44 8.57 17.87
C LEU A 22 18.62 8.39 16.34
N VAL A 23 19.58 7.57 15.90
CA VAL A 23 19.91 7.42 14.47
C VAL A 23 19.09 6.33 13.77
N VAL A 24 18.70 5.27 14.48
CA VAL A 24 17.99 4.12 13.91
C VAL A 24 16.66 4.46 13.23
N PRO A 25 15.77 5.32 13.78
CA PRO A 25 14.49 5.62 13.14
C PRO A 25 14.62 6.30 11.77
N GLY A 26 15.65 7.12 11.56
CA GLY A 26 15.90 7.84 10.32
C GLY A 26 16.36 6.92 9.18
N ALA A 27 17.18 5.91 9.49
CA ALA A 27 17.65 4.93 8.51
C ALA A 27 16.53 3.99 8.04
N LEU A 28 15.56 3.68 8.91
CA LEU A 28 14.39 2.86 8.56
C LEU A 28 13.41 3.62 7.65
N SER A 29 13.29 4.94 7.81
CA SER A 29 12.43 5.80 6.98
C SER A 29 12.94 5.99 5.55
N ALA A 30 14.24 5.77 5.31
CA ALA A 30 14.86 5.86 3.98
C ALA A 30 14.72 4.56 3.16
N ALA A 31 14.28 3.47 3.78
CA ALA A 31 14.05 2.20 3.12
C ALA A 31 12.72 2.22 2.34
N GLY A 32 12.75 2.87 1.17
CA GLY A 32 11.84 2.60 0.07
C GLY A 32 10.43 3.18 0.24
N THR A 33 10.25 4.44 -0.13
CA THR A 33 8.99 4.80 -0.77
C THR A 33 8.94 4.03 -2.10
N PRO A 34 7.97 3.11 -2.30
CA PRO A 34 7.81 2.46 -3.59
C PRO A 34 7.61 3.56 -4.64
N ARG A 35 8.51 3.64 -5.63
CA ARG A 35 8.26 4.51 -6.77
C ARG A 35 7.01 3.97 -7.47
N PRO A 36 6.00 4.80 -7.76
CA PRO A 36 4.87 4.35 -8.57
C PRO A 36 5.40 4.00 -9.96
N VAL A 37 5.63 2.71 -10.19
CA VAL A 37 5.63 2.14 -11.52
C VAL A 37 4.20 2.29 -12.04
N ALA A 38 4.03 2.69 -13.29
CA ALA A 38 2.73 2.68 -13.95
C ALA A 38 2.29 1.22 -14.14
N GLN A 39 1.89 0.58 -13.04
CA GLN A 39 1.17 -0.67 -13.05
C GLN A 39 -0.12 -0.36 -13.81
N GLY A 40 -0.49 -1.19 -14.78
CA GLY A 40 -1.79 -1.09 -15.46
C GLY A 40 -2.99 -1.35 -14.52
N CYS A 41 -2.75 -1.34 -13.20
CA CYS A 41 -3.68 -1.51 -12.12
C CYS A 41 -3.33 -0.53 -10.99
N TYR A 42 -4.29 -0.28 -10.09
CA TYR A 42 -4.12 0.58 -8.92
C TYR A 42 -4.33 -0.22 -7.63
N ASP A 43 -3.76 0.23 -6.53
CA ASP A 43 -3.98 -0.39 -5.23
C ASP A 43 -5.38 -0.03 -4.70
N GLY A 44 -6.23 -1.04 -4.52
CA GLY A 44 -7.59 -0.87 -3.99
C GLY A 44 -8.69 -0.85 -5.06
N VAL A 45 -9.87 -0.32 -4.74
CA VAL A 45 -11.01 -0.17 -5.68
C VAL A 45 -11.46 1.29 -5.72
N ILE A 46 -11.58 1.88 -6.91
CA ILE A 46 -12.06 3.26 -7.09
C ILE A 46 -13.58 3.21 -7.16
N PRO A 47 -14.30 3.85 -6.21
CA PRO A 47 -15.74 3.92 -6.25
C PRO A 47 -16.23 4.53 -7.56
N TRP A 48 -17.35 4.04 -8.07
CA TRP A 48 -17.99 4.52 -9.31
C TRP A 48 -17.23 4.31 -10.62
N ASN A 49 -16.02 3.74 -10.58
CA ASN A 49 -15.28 3.44 -11.79
C ASN A 49 -14.93 1.94 -11.90
N PRO A 50 -15.87 1.11 -12.40
CA PRO A 50 -15.68 -0.33 -12.52
C PRO A 50 -14.71 -0.74 -13.65
N TYR A 51 -14.21 0.21 -14.46
CA TYR A 51 -13.35 -0.08 -15.61
C TYR A 51 -11.87 -0.15 -15.26
N LEU A 52 -11.50 0.33 -14.08
CA LEU A 52 -10.11 0.32 -13.66
C LEU A 52 -9.80 -1.02 -12.99
N GLN A 53 -8.66 -1.61 -13.36
CA GLN A 53 -8.17 -2.84 -12.75
C GLN A 53 -7.51 -2.59 -11.41
N SER A 54 -7.94 -3.32 -10.37
CA SER A 54 -7.28 -3.32 -9.07
C SER A 54 -6.12 -4.30 -9.05
N CYS A 55 -5.01 -3.94 -8.39
CA CYS A 55 -3.88 -4.84 -8.14
C CYS A 55 -4.15 -5.80 -6.95
N SER A 56 -5.11 -5.47 -6.08
CA SER A 56 -5.44 -6.29 -4.90
C SER A 56 -6.56 -7.30 -5.14
N LEU A 57 -7.14 -7.29 -6.33
CA LEU A 57 -8.16 -8.24 -6.78
C LEU A 57 -7.59 -9.16 -7.87
N PRO A 58 -8.17 -10.36 -8.05
CA PRO A 58 -7.87 -11.19 -9.21
C PRO A 58 -8.05 -10.40 -10.51
N SER A 59 -7.23 -10.71 -11.52
CA SER A 59 -7.38 -10.10 -12.86
C SER A 59 -8.82 -10.25 -13.34
N ALA A 60 -9.42 -9.16 -13.80
CA ALA A 60 -10.72 -9.23 -14.44
C ALA A 60 -10.62 -10.16 -15.66
N GLN A 61 -11.65 -10.97 -15.85
CA GLN A 61 -11.81 -11.74 -17.07
C GLN A 61 -12.11 -10.78 -18.23
N PRO A 62 -11.82 -11.15 -19.49
CA PRO A 62 -12.20 -10.33 -20.64
C PRO A 62 -13.69 -10.00 -20.57
N ARG A 63 -13.99 -8.70 -20.53
CA ARG A 63 -15.37 -8.23 -20.42
C ARG A 63 -16.11 -8.48 -21.73
N VAL A 64 -17.17 -9.28 -21.66
CA VAL A 64 -18.15 -9.44 -22.74
C VAL A 64 -19.48 -8.85 -22.28
N ARG A 65 -20.18 -8.13 -23.16
CA ARG A 65 -21.50 -7.56 -22.84
C ARG A 65 -22.45 -8.67 -22.41
N GLY A 66 -23.11 -8.49 -21.27
CA GLY A 66 -24.00 -9.49 -20.67
C GLY A 66 -23.31 -10.59 -19.86
N ALA A 67 -21.97 -10.63 -19.81
CA ALA A 67 -21.26 -11.54 -18.92
C ALA A 67 -21.44 -11.16 -17.45
N ALA A 68 -21.14 -12.11 -16.56
CA ALA A 68 -21.09 -11.85 -15.13
C ALA A 68 -20.06 -10.74 -14.83
N PRO A 69 -20.39 -9.77 -13.96
CA PRO A 69 -19.45 -8.74 -13.56
C PRO A 69 -18.33 -9.35 -12.71
N ASP A 70 -17.11 -8.83 -12.87
CA ASP A 70 -15.97 -9.17 -12.02
C ASP A 70 -16.12 -8.59 -10.60
N ALA A 71 -15.31 -9.09 -9.67
CA ALA A 71 -15.33 -8.65 -8.28
C ALA A 71 -15.02 -7.15 -8.13
N GLY A 72 -14.15 -6.59 -8.98
CA GLY A 72 -13.81 -5.17 -8.99
C GLY A 72 -15.03 -4.31 -9.33
N ALA A 73 -15.77 -4.68 -10.36
CA ALA A 73 -17.00 -4.00 -10.76
C ALA A 73 -18.09 -4.06 -9.69
N ILE A 74 -18.26 -5.22 -9.02
CA ILE A 74 -19.23 -5.39 -7.92
C ILE A 74 -18.89 -4.46 -6.75
N ILE A 75 -17.60 -4.38 -6.37
CA ILE A 75 -17.16 -3.53 -5.26
C ILE A 75 -17.23 -2.05 -5.63
N ALA A 76 -16.80 -1.67 -6.84
CA ALA A 76 -16.80 -0.29 -7.33
C ALA A 76 -18.22 0.29 -7.45
N CYS A 77 -19.18 -0.53 -7.88
CA CYS A 77 -20.58 -0.14 -8.04
C CYS A 77 -21.48 -0.49 -6.83
N ARG A 78 -20.90 -0.83 -5.66
CA ARG A 78 -21.68 -1.26 -4.50
C ARG A 78 -22.74 -0.21 -4.11
N HIS A 79 -23.97 -0.66 -3.89
CA HIS A 79 -25.16 0.18 -3.64
C HIS A 79 -25.63 1.05 -4.82
N HIS A 80 -25.03 0.89 -6.01
CA HIS A 80 -25.36 1.65 -7.21
C HIS A 80 -25.72 0.70 -8.36
N PRO A 81 -26.94 0.14 -8.38
CA PRO A 81 -27.33 -0.86 -9.37
C PRO A 81 -27.25 -0.33 -10.81
N GLY A 82 -27.45 0.97 -11.02
CA GLY A 82 -27.28 1.61 -12.32
C GLY A 82 -25.85 1.54 -12.86
N CYS A 83 -24.83 1.68 -11.99
CA CYS A 83 -23.41 1.55 -12.35
C CYS A 83 -23.10 0.13 -12.82
N LEU A 84 -23.59 -0.88 -12.08
CA LEU A 84 -23.37 -2.28 -12.42
C LEU A 84 -24.12 -2.68 -13.70
N ALA A 85 -25.36 -2.23 -13.85
CA ALA A 85 -26.15 -2.46 -15.06
C ALA A 85 -25.49 -1.83 -16.29
N TRP A 86 -24.94 -0.63 -16.17
CA TRP A 86 -24.14 0.00 -17.23
C TRP A 86 -22.87 -0.77 -17.55
N TYR A 87 -22.19 -1.29 -16.53
CA TYR A 87 -20.98 -2.08 -16.71
C TYR A 87 -21.27 -3.37 -17.51
N VAL A 88 -22.28 -4.12 -17.11
CA VAL A 88 -22.66 -5.39 -17.76
C VAL A 88 -23.24 -5.16 -19.15
N ASN A 89 -24.09 -4.14 -19.31
CA ASN A 89 -24.80 -3.87 -20.56
C ASN A 89 -24.08 -2.85 -21.44
N GLY A 90 -22.88 -2.37 -21.13
CA GLY A 90 -22.14 -1.46 -22.03
C GLY A 90 -22.78 -0.10 -22.31
N GLY A 91 -23.70 0.37 -21.46
CA GLY A 91 -24.39 1.66 -21.64
C GLY A 91 -25.41 1.73 -22.80
N PRO A 92 -26.13 2.87 -22.94
CA PRO A 92 -26.81 3.28 -24.16
C PRO A 92 -25.80 3.51 -25.29
#